data_AF-A0A9E3CP58-F1
#
_entry.id   AF-A0A9E3CP58-F1
#
_cell.length_a   1.000
_cell.length_b   1.000
_cell.length_c   1.000
_cell.angle_alpha   90.00
_cell.angle_beta   90.00
_cell.angle_gamma   90.00
#
_symmetry.space_group_name_H-M   'P 1'
#
loop_
_entity.id
_entity.type
_entity.pdbx_description
1 polymer ?
#
loop_
_entity_poly.entity_id
_entity_poly.type
_entity_poly.pdbx_seq_one_letter_code
_entity_poly.pdbx_strand_id
1 'polypeptide(L)' 'LLPGIKINTSASDFYPIQSVQLARFDGETWKLFGDVLSHEGS' A
#
# COMPACT_ATOMS: atom_id res chain seq x y z
N LEU A 1 4.35 1.01 9.32
CA LEU A 1 3.28 0.60 8.38
C LEU A 1 2.23 1.69 8.38
N LEU A 2 1.74 2.10 7.21
CA LEU A 2 0.67 3.11 7.12
C LEU A 2 -0.64 2.54 7.71
N PRO A 3 -1.45 3.35 8.40
CA PRO A 3 -2.77 2.91 8.87
C PRO A 3 -3.62 2.37 7.71
N GLY A 4 -4.08 1.12 7.80
CA GLY A 4 -4.91 0.47 6.78
C GLY A 4 -4.23 -0.63 5.96
N ILE A 5 -2.90 -0.78 6.02
CA ILE A 5 -2.20 -1.88 5.35
C ILE A 5 -2.38 -3.17 6.18
N LYS A 6 -3.13 -4.13 5.65
CA LYS A 6 -3.19 -5.50 6.17
C LYS A 6 -2.07 -6.33 5.56
N ILE A 7 -1.30 -7.01 6.40
CA ILE A 7 -0.29 -7.98 5.96
C ILE A 7 -0.91 -9.37 6.11
N ASN A 8 -1.29 -9.98 5.00
CA ASN A 8 -1.71 -11.37 4.96
C ASN A 8 -0.52 -12.18 4.45
N THR A 9 0.06 -13.03 5.29
CA THR A 9 1.10 -13.99 4.87
C THR A 9 0.54 -15.39 4.99
N SER A 10 0.64 -16.16 3.90
CA SER A 10 0.43 -17.62 3.91
C SER A 10 1.65 -18.28 3.28
N ALA A 11 1.89 -19.56 3.56
CA ALA A 11 3.03 -20.29 2.99
C ALA A 11 3.03 -20.36 1.45
N SER A 12 1.93 -19.98 0.81
CA SER A 12 1.74 -19.91 -0.65
C SER A 12 1.66 -18.49 -1.22
N ASP A 13 1.76 -17.44 -0.40
CA ASP A 13 1.70 -16.04 -0.87
C ASP A 13 3.07 -15.37 -0.76
N PHE A 14 3.75 -15.24 -1.90
CA PHE A 14 5.08 -14.66 -2.04
C PHE A 14 5.07 -13.15 -2.33
N TYR A 15 3.91 -12.50 -2.30
CA TYR A 15 3.77 -11.05 -2.51
C TYR A 15 3.21 -10.40 -1.24
N PRO A 16 4.03 -10.14 -0.20
CA PRO A 16 3.57 -9.67 1.11
C PRO A 16 3.02 -8.23 1.11
N ILE A 17 3.21 -7.49 0.01
CA ILE A 17 2.69 -6.12 -0.17
C ILE A 17 1.98 -6.06 -1.51
N GLN A 18 0.65 -6.00 -1.47
CA GLN A 18 -0.20 -5.92 -2.66
C GLN A 18 -0.97 -4.58 -2.71
N SER A 19 -0.52 -3.60 -1.94
CA SER A 19 -1.19 -2.30 -1.80
C SER A 19 -0.25 -1.15 -2.11
N VAL A 20 -0.72 -0.18 -2.89
CA VAL A 20 -0.02 1.05 -3.25
C VAL A 20 -0.90 2.27 -2.99
N GLN A 21 -0.29 3.39 -2.59
CA GLN A 21 -0.98 4.68 -2.45
C GLN A 21 -0.13 5.78 -3.10
N LEU A 22 -0.79 6.74 -3.73
CA LEU A 22 -0.12 7.84 -4.42
C LEU A 22 0.46 8.85 -3.43
N ALA A 23 1.62 9.40 -3.77
CA ALA A 23 2.30 10.45 -3.02
C ALA A 23 2.65 11.62 -3.94
N ARG A 24 2.49 12.85 -3.46
CA ARG A 24 2.91 14.08 -4.15
C ARG A 24 3.86 14.87 -3.26
N PHE A 25 4.92 15.39 -3.85
CA PHE A 25 5.85 16.30 -3.18
C PHE A 25 5.28 17.73 -3.22
N ASP A 26 5.19 18.39 -2.06
CA ASP A 26 4.61 19.74 -1.92
C ASP A 26 5.65 20.86 -1.86
N GLY A 27 6.94 20.54 -1.95
CA GLY A 27 8.06 21.48 -1.82
C GLY A 27 8.86 21.28 -0.54
N GLU A 28 8.27 20.67 0.49
CA GLU A 28 8.94 20.35 1.75
C GLU A 28 8.92 18.84 2.04
N THR A 29 7.77 18.19 1.84
CA THR A 29 7.56 16.78 2.19
C THR A 29 6.72 16.03 1.17
N TRP A 30 6.80 14.70 1.20
CA TRP A 30 5.89 13.84 0.45
C TRP A 30 4.59 13.66 1.23
N LYS A 31 3.46 14.02 0.62
CA LYS A 31 2.13 13.82 1.18
C LYS A 31 1.34 12.79 0.38
N LEU A 32 0.79 11.81 1.10
CA LEU A 32 -0.08 10.78 0.54
C LEU A 32 -1.42 11.40 0.16
N PHE A 33 -2.02 10.93 -0.93
CA PHE A 33 -3.35 11.35 -1.37
C PHE A 33 -4.05 10.23 -2.14
N GLY A 34 -5.38 10.36 -2.26
CA GLY A 34 -6.23 9.34 -2.87
C GLY A 34 -6.37 8.08 -2.01
N ASP A 35 -7.17 7.14 -2.51
CA ASP A 35 -7.42 5.86 -1.84
C ASP A 35 -6.25 4.89 -2.00
N VAL A 36 -6.14 3.95 -1.06
CA VAL A 36 -5.20 2.83 -1.15
C VAL A 36 -5.72 1.86 -2.21
N LEU A 37 -4.90 1.59 -3.22
CA LEU A 37 -5.18 0.60 -4.25
C LEU A 37 -4.60 -0.73 -3.80
N SER A 38 -5.44 -1.75 -3.64
CA SER A 38 -5.03 -3.10 -3.26
C SER A 38 -5.42 -4.09 -4.36
N HIS A 39 -4.50 -4.98 -4.74
CA HIS A 39 -4.80 -6.12 -5.60
C HIS A 39 -4.84 -7.39 -4.74
N GLU A 40 -6.02 -7.80 -4.29
CA GLU A 40 -6.20 -9.17 -3.79
C GLU A 40 -6.35 -10.08 -5.01
N GLY A 41 -5.38 -10.98 -5.22
CA GLY A 41 -5.45 -11.96 -6.29
C GLY A 41 -6.73 -12.79 -6.14
N SER A 42 -7.58 -12.76 -7.16
CA SER A 42 -8.80 -13.57 -7.27
C SER A 42 -8.51 -15.05 -7.46
#